data_AF-A0A8S2E3H0-F1
#
_entry.id   AF-A0A8S2E3H0-F1
#
_cell.length_a   1.000
_cell.length_b   1.000
_cell.length_c   1.000
_cell.angle_alpha   90.00
_cell.angle_beta   90.00
_cell.angle_gamma   90.00
#
_symmetry.space_group_name_H-M   'P 1'
#
loop_
_entity.id
_entity.type
_entity.pdbx_description
1 polymer ?
#
loop_
_entity_poly.entity_id
_entity_poly.type
_entity_poly.pdbx_seq_one_letter_code
_entity_poly.pdbx_strand_id
1 'polypeptide(L)'
;MTEFSQDKHFQPSPHFVMNIGTITLKYDDPDIALNKTELLVQSFRKSYPQSLLALTTLSPLLIRGTKSSVDHVRNDIMEYNRLLTSVDGVDIIKVNYDNRSMVCEDGIHLSDSGT
;
A
#
# COMPACT_ATOMS: atom_id res chain seq x y z
N MET A 1 35.64 -7.05 39.11
CA MET A 1 34.25 -6.57 38.90
C MET A 1 34.18 -6.12 37.46
N THR A 2 33.41 -6.82 36.64
CA THR A 2 33.16 -6.43 35.25
C THR A 2 31.82 -5.73 35.26
N GLU A 3 31.81 -4.41 35.07
CA GLU A 3 30.56 -3.66 34.92
C GLU A 3 29.83 -4.19 33.68
N PHE A 4 28.62 -4.68 33.88
CA PHE A 4 27.69 -4.92 32.79
C PHE A 4 27.38 -3.55 32.18
N SER A 5 27.98 -3.29 31.02
CA SER A 5 27.51 -2.27 30.07
C SER A 5 26.01 -2.46 29.94
N GLN A 6 25.22 -1.53 30.47
CA GLN A 6 23.78 -1.50 30.26
C GLN A 6 23.57 -1.54 28.74
N ASP A 7 23.04 -2.67 28.27
CA ASP A 7 22.71 -2.85 26.87
C ASP A 7 21.93 -1.63 26.41
N LYS A 8 22.47 -0.96 25.38
CA LYS A 8 21.85 0.16 24.70
C LYS A 8 20.37 -0.16 24.53
N HIS A 9 19.51 0.68 25.10
CA HIS A 9 18.06 0.60 24.95
C HIS A 9 17.72 0.12 23.54
N PHE A 10 17.22 -1.11 23.43
CA PHE A 10 16.73 -1.64 22.18
C PHE A 10 15.46 -0.86 21.84
N GLN A 11 15.62 0.28 21.16
CA GLN A 11 14.50 1.07 20.73
C GLN A 11 13.98 0.41 19.45
N PRO A 12 12.77 -0.18 19.45
CA PRO A 12 12.24 -0.80 18.25
C PRO A 12 12.14 0.28 17.16
N SER A 13 12.68 -0.01 15.98
CA SER A 13 12.47 0.83 14.80
C SER A 13 10.96 0.97 14.58
N PRO A 14 10.43 2.19 14.43
CA PRO A 14 9.02 2.37 14.09
C PRO A 14 8.70 1.69 12.76
N HIS A 15 7.59 0.97 12.72
CA HIS A 15 7.11 0.30 11.50
C HIS A 15 5.89 1.03 10.97
N PHE A 16 5.90 1.36 9.68
CA PHE A 16 4.80 2.02 9.00
C PHE A 16 4.25 1.11 7.92
N VAL A 17 2.93 1.08 7.79
CA VAL A 17 2.24 0.42 6.70
C VAL A 17 1.45 1.49 5.95
N MET A 18 1.60 1.50 4.63
CA MET A 18 0.93 2.47 3.77
C MET A 18 0.06 1.74 2.74
N ASN A 19 -1.21 2.13 2.66
CA ASN A 19 -2.15 1.72 1.62
C ASN A 19 -2.60 2.98 0.88
N ILE A 20 -2.05 3.21 -0.31
CA ILE A 20 -2.33 4.41 -1.11
C ILE A 20 -2.39 4.06 -2.60
N GLY A 21 -3.12 4.88 -3.36
CA GLY A 21 -3.12 4.83 -4.83
C GLY A 21 -4.50 4.63 -5.46
N THR A 22 -5.48 4.05 -4.77
CA THR A 22 -6.82 3.78 -5.36
C THR A 22 -7.51 5.04 -5.90
N ILE A 23 -7.44 6.17 -5.19
CA ILE A 23 -7.99 7.44 -5.67
C ILE A 23 -7.12 8.07 -6.75
N THR A 24 -5.80 7.94 -6.66
CA THR A 24 -4.85 8.45 -7.65
C THR A 24 -5.10 7.84 -9.02
N LEU A 25 -5.35 6.52 -9.06
CA LEU A 25 -5.67 5.76 -10.28
C LEU A 25 -7.02 6.13 -10.91
N LYS A 26 -7.83 6.98 -10.27
CA LYS A 26 -9.02 7.58 -10.91
C LYS A 26 -8.64 8.68 -11.91
N TYR A 27 -7.47 9.30 -11.73
CA TYR A 27 -7.06 10.51 -12.46
C TYR A 27 -5.74 10.35 -13.21
N ASP A 28 -4.88 9.44 -12.76
CA ASP A 28 -3.56 9.17 -13.33
C ASP A 28 -3.47 7.71 -13.79
N ASP A 29 -2.64 7.46 -14.79
CA ASP A 29 -2.24 6.09 -15.16
C ASP A 29 -1.34 5.45 -14.08
N PRO A 30 -1.14 4.12 -14.12
CA PRO A 30 -0.32 3.40 -13.15
C PRO A 30 1.11 3.91 -13.00
N ASP A 31 1.75 4.36 -14.08
CA ASP A 31 3.15 4.82 -14.06
C ASP A 31 3.27 6.17 -13.34
N ILE A 32 2.35 7.10 -13.62
CA ILE A 32 2.29 8.39 -12.91
C ILE A 32 1.96 8.18 -11.43
N ALA A 33 1.02 7.28 -11.13
CA ALA A 33 0.67 6.94 -9.75
C ALA A 33 1.85 6.30 -9.00
N LEU A 34 2.63 5.43 -9.66
CA LEU A 34 3.84 4.83 -9.10
C LEU A 34 4.89 5.90 -8.80
N ASN A 35 5.20 6.78 -9.76
CA ASN A 35 6.16 7.85 -9.55
C ASN A 35 5.80 8.74 -8.34
N LYS A 36 4.51 9.09 -8.18
CA LYS A 36 4.03 9.83 -6.99
C LYS A 36 4.23 9.04 -5.69
N THR A 37 4.06 7.71 -5.74
CA THR A 37 4.31 6.81 -4.61
C THR A 37 5.79 6.78 -4.25
N GLU A 38 6.68 6.66 -5.23
CA GLU A 38 8.13 6.68 -5.04
C GLU A 38 8.62 8.01 -4.44
N LEU A 39 8.09 9.14 -4.91
CA LEU A 39 8.39 10.46 -4.34
C LEU A 39 7.96 10.53 -2.86
N LEU A 40 6.81 9.95 -2.51
CA LEU A 40 6.37 9.88 -1.12
C LEU A 40 7.28 8.98 -0.27
N VAL A 41 7.70 7.83 -0.79
CA VAL A 41 8.67 6.92 -0.13
C VAL A 41 10.00 7.63 0.10
N GLN A 42 10.53 8.33 -0.91
CA GLN A 42 11.78 9.10 -0.79
C GLN A 42 11.66 10.19 0.28
N SER A 43 10.53 10.92 0.30
CA SER A 43 10.25 11.92 1.33
C SER A 43 10.18 11.30 2.73
N PHE A 44 9.44 10.19 2.87
CA PHE A 44 9.34 9.44 4.11
C PHE A 44 10.71 9.00 4.61
N ARG A 45 11.56 8.44 3.74
CA ARG A 45 12.91 7.97 4.10
C ARG A 45 13.83 9.10 4.56
N LYS A 46 13.68 10.31 4.02
CA LYS A 46 14.40 11.50 4.51
C LYS A 46 13.98 11.89 5.92
N SER A 47 12.68 11.81 6.22
CA SER A 47 12.13 12.17 7.54
C SER A 47 12.31 11.08 8.59
N TYR A 48 12.30 9.81 8.18
CA TYR A 48 12.30 8.64 9.05
C TYR A 48 13.35 7.61 8.62
N PRO A 49 14.65 7.96 8.64
CA PRO A 49 15.72 7.13 8.06
C PRO A 49 15.91 5.76 8.73
N GLN A 50 15.49 5.61 9.99
CA GLN A 50 15.63 4.37 10.76
C GLN A 50 14.33 3.54 10.83
N SER A 51 13.23 4.06 10.28
CA SER A 51 11.93 3.39 10.32
C SER A 51 11.78 2.39 9.19
N LEU A 52 11.05 1.31 9.42
CA LEU A 52 10.66 0.38 8.36
C LEU A 52 9.35 0.86 7.74
N LEU A 53 9.25 0.76 6.41
CA LEU A 53 8.05 1.13 5.65
C LEU A 53 7.66 -0.06 4.78
N ALA A 54 6.41 -0.47 4.90
CA ALA A 54 5.78 -1.43 4.02
C ALA A 54 4.66 -0.77 3.21
N LEU A 55 4.60 -1.09 1.92
CA LEU A 55 3.47 -0.74 1.05
C LEU A 55 2.55 -1.96 0.91
N THR A 56 1.25 -1.73 0.90
CA THR A 56 0.27 -2.79 0.69
C THR A 56 -0.22 -2.74 -0.76
N THR A 57 -0.40 -3.90 -1.37
CA THR A 57 -1.08 -3.99 -2.66
C THR A 57 -2.52 -3.50 -2.53
N LEU A 58 -2.98 -2.75 -3.51
CA LEU A 58 -4.34 -2.24 -3.57
C LEU A 58 -5.35 -3.32 -3.86
N SER A 59 -6.58 -3.06 -3.44
CA SER A 59 -7.69 -3.91 -3.76
C SER A 59 -8.27 -3.66 -5.14
N PRO A 60 -8.35 -4.64 -6.06
CA PRO A 60 -9.18 -4.50 -7.27
C PRO A 60 -10.63 -4.07 -6.96
N LEU A 61 -11.17 -3.09 -7.68
CA LEU A 61 -12.56 -2.67 -7.45
C LEU A 61 -13.53 -3.79 -7.82
N LEU A 62 -14.62 -3.95 -7.06
CA LEU A 62 -15.73 -4.82 -7.44
C LEU A 62 -16.66 -4.07 -8.37
N ILE A 63 -16.80 -4.57 -9.59
CA ILE A 63 -17.70 -4.01 -10.58
C ILE A 63 -19.12 -4.51 -10.27
N ARG A 64 -19.92 -3.72 -9.55
CA ARG A 64 -21.37 -3.95 -9.41
C ARG A 64 -22.12 -3.17 -10.51
N GLY A 65 -22.23 -3.78 -11.70
CA GLY A 65 -22.98 -3.25 -12.84
C GLY A 65 -22.13 -2.75 -14.03
N THR A 66 -22.77 -2.45 -15.16
CA THR A 66 -22.16 -2.15 -16.47
C THR A 66 -21.60 -0.72 -16.60
N LYS A 67 -20.71 -0.30 -15.70
CA LYS A 67 -20.00 0.99 -15.85
C LYS A 67 -18.57 0.75 -16.30
N SER A 68 -18.32 0.94 -17.60
CA SER A 68 -17.00 0.83 -18.25
C SER A 68 -15.89 1.63 -17.55
N SER A 69 -16.25 2.70 -16.82
CA SER A 69 -15.30 3.49 -16.03
C SER A 69 -14.64 2.72 -14.87
N VAL A 70 -15.24 1.61 -14.40
CA VAL A 70 -14.69 0.79 -13.31
C VAL A 70 -13.71 -0.26 -13.84
N ASP A 71 -13.90 -0.72 -15.08
CA ASP A 71 -13.03 -1.73 -15.72
C ASP A 71 -11.61 -1.19 -15.95
N HIS A 72 -11.49 0.07 -16.38
CA HIS A 72 -10.19 0.72 -16.54
C HIS A 72 -9.43 0.82 -15.21
N VAL A 73 -10.07 1.34 -14.16
CA VAL A 73 -9.46 1.47 -12.84
C VAL A 73 -9.08 0.09 -12.25
N ARG A 74 -9.85 -0.96 -12.52
CA ARG A 74 -9.48 -2.32 -12.10
C ARG A 74 -8.19 -2.80 -12.75
N ASN A 75 -8.04 -2.61 -14.06
CA ASN A 75 -6.82 -2.99 -14.78
C ASN A 75 -5.63 -2.14 -14.30
N ASP A 76 -5.87 -0.86 -14.08
CA ASP A 76 -4.86 0.08 -13.58
C ASP A 76 -4.41 -0.31 -12.16
N ILE A 77 -5.30 -0.80 -11.30
CA ILE A 77 -4.94 -1.35 -9.98
C ILE A 77 -4.07 -2.60 -10.12
N MET A 78 -4.39 -3.50 -11.05
CA MET A 78 -3.58 -4.70 -11.26
C MET A 78 -2.18 -4.35 -11.76
N GLU A 79 -2.08 -3.41 -12.69
CA GLU A 79 -0.80 -2.95 -13.22
C GLU A 79 -0.01 -2.15 -12.18
N TYR A 80 -0.66 -1.24 -11.44
CA TYR A 80 -0.06 -0.54 -10.32
C TYR A 80 0.47 -1.51 -9.26
N ASN A 81 -0.29 -2.56 -8.90
CA ASN A 81 0.18 -3.58 -7.96
C ASN A 81 1.39 -4.36 -8.47
N ARG A 82 1.47 -4.60 -9.79
CA ARG A 82 2.65 -5.23 -10.43
C ARG A 82 3.86 -4.30 -10.30
N LEU A 83 3.70 -3.04 -10.65
CA LEU A 83 4.72 -2.00 -10.57
C LEU A 83 5.17 -1.71 -9.14
N LEU A 84 4.26 -1.75 -8.16
CA LEU A 84 4.56 -1.52 -6.75
C LEU A 84 5.64 -2.47 -6.22
N THR A 85 5.78 -3.67 -6.80
CA THR A 85 6.81 -4.65 -6.42
C THR A 85 8.24 -4.23 -6.77
N SER A 86 8.44 -3.21 -7.60
CA SER A 86 9.75 -2.67 -7.95
C SER A 86 10.15 -1.42 -7.15
N VAL A 87 9.32 -0.97 -6.19
CA VAL A 87 9.67 0.19 -5.37
C VAL A 87 10.77 -0.20 -4.39
N ASP A 88 11.94 0.43 -4.54
CA ASP A 88 13.11 0.13 -3.71
C ASP A 88 12.97 0.64 -2.28
N GLY A 89 13.55 -0.12 -1.35
CA GLY A 89 13.67 0.30 0.05
C GLY A 89 12.34 0.31 0.81
N VAL A 90 11.36 -0.52 0.41
CA VAL A 90 10.13 -0.80 1.16
C VAL A 90 9.81 -2.28 1.09
N ASP A 91 9.12 -2.79 2.11
CA ASP A 91 8.54 -4.13 2.04
C ASP A 91 7.19 -4.08 1.32
N ILE A 92 6.84 -5.13 0.58
CA ILE A 92 5.54 -5.22 -0.10
C ILE A 92 4.66 -6.27 0.58
N ILE A 93 3.58 -5.81 1.20
CA ILE A 93 2.56 -6.65 1.79
C ILE A 93 1.49 -6.93 0.73
N LYS A 94 1.47 -8.18 0.25
CA LYS A 94 0.40 -8.67 -0.61
C LYS A 94 -0.83 -8.97 0.23
N VAL A 95 -1.83 -8.12 0.13
CA VAL A 95 -3.11 -8.33 0.82
C VAL A 95 -3.95 -9.29 0.00
N ASN A 96 -4.41 -10.38 0.63
CA ASN A 96 -5.32 -11.32 -0.01
C ASN A 96 -6.76 -10.83 0.13
N TYR A 97 -7.53 -10.92 -0.94
CA TYR A 97 -8.87 -10.39 -1.04
C TYR A 97 -9.88 -11.36 -1.68
N ASP A 98 -9.60 -12.66 -1.59
CA ASP A 98 -10.38 -13.74 -2.23
C ASP A 98 -11.90 -13.74 -1.91
N ASN A 99 -12.35 -13.09 -0.84
CA ASN A 99 -13.77 -13.04 -0.43
C ASN A 99 -14.43 -11.65 -0.57
N ARG A 100 -13.93 -10.80 -1.47
CA ARG A 100 -14.32 -9.38 -1.49
C ARG A 100 -15.80 -9.09 -1.69
N SER A 101 -16.51 -9.90 -2.47
CA SER A 101 -17.95 -9.73 -2.69
C SER A 101 -18.75 -9.73 -1.38
N MET A 102 -18.22 -10.37 -0.34
CA MET A 102 -18.78 -10.47 1.00
C MET A 102 -18.35 -9.35 1.94
N VAL A 103 -17.21 -8.69 1.67
CA VAL A 103 -16.58 -7.74 2.59
C VAL A 103 -16.49 -6.32 2.04
N CYS A 104 -17.17 -6.01 0.93
CA CYS A 104 -17.25 -4.66 0.35
C CYS A 104 -18.68 -4.12 0.41
N GLU A 105 -18.83 -2.86 0.84
CA GLU A 105 -20.14 -2.21 0.98
C GLU A 105 -20.65 -1.66 -0.35
N ASP A 106 -19.82 -0.88 -1.05
CA ASP A 106 -20.16 -0.17 -2.29
C ASP A 106 -19.31 -0.60 -3.50
N GLY A 107 -18.44 -1.59 -3.31
CA GLY A 107 -17.52 -2.12 -4.32
C GLY A 107 -16.17 -1.41 -4.38
N ILE A 108 -15.96 -0.36 -3.58
CA ILE A 108 -14.70 0.36 -3.41
C ILE A 108 -14.22 0.22 -1.96
N HIS A 109 -15.09 0.52 -1.00
CA HIS A 109 -14.80 0.48 0.43
C HIS A 109 -15.03 -0.92 1.00
N LEU A 110 -14.20 -1.27 2.00
CA LEU A 110 -14.38 -2.47 2.80
C LEU A 110 -15.50 -2.23 3.83
N SER A 111 -16.27 -3.27 4.12
CA SER A 111 -17.19 -3.32 5.25
C SER A 111 -16.43 -3.51 6.56
N ASP A 112 -17.12 -3.37 7.68
CA ASP A 112 -16.60 -3.70 9.02
C ASP A 112 -15.99 -5.11 9.09
N SER A 113 -16.57 -6.08 8.38
CA SER A 113 -16.07 -7.46 8.36
C SER A 113 -14.81 -7.67 7.52
N GLY A 114 -14.41 -6.66 6.74
CA GLY A 114 -13.24 -6.69 5.86
C GLY A 114 -12.06 -5.83 6.30
N THR A 115 -12.24 -4.98 7.32
CA THR A 115 -11.21 -4.06 7.84
C THR A 115 -10.31 -4.75 8.85
#